data_AF-A0A9P3ZMN9-F1
#
_entry.id   AF-A0A9P3ZMN9-F1
#
_cell.length_a   1.000
_cell.length_b   1.000
_cell.length_c   1.000
_cell.angle_alpha   90.00
_cell.angle_beta   90.00
_cell.angle_gamma   90.00
#
_symmetry.space_group_name_H-M   'P 1'
#
loop_
_entity.id
_entity.type
_entity.pdbx_description
1 polymer ?
#
loop_
_entity_poly.entity_id
_entity_poly.type
_entity_poly.pdbx_seq_one_letter_code
_entity_poly.pdbx_strand_id
1 'polypeptide(L)'
;MSIILSGVSYRYRNQQFLFEGIDLSVAAGAKAAVVGDNGAGKSTLLKLVAGEFAPAAGSIACSSRPYYVPQHLSAAGISAACVLDVADKLDALRAICGGSADPRCYDILADDWDVEARCRAALDHWG
;
A
#
# COMPACT_ATOMS: atom_id res chain seq x y z
N MET A 1 -8.97 -2.37 -8.39
CA MET A 1 -9.67 -2.31 -7.10
C MET A 1 -10.73 -1.22 -7.16
N SER A 2 -11.97 -1.49 -6.77
CA SER A 2 -12.99 -0.47 -6.52
C SER A 2 -13.17 -0.22 -5.02
N ILE A 3 -13.59 0.99 -4.65
CA ILE A 3 -13.81 1.44 -3.27
C ILE A 3 -15.18 2.10 -3.18
N ILE A 4 -15.99 1.71 -2.20
CA ILE A 4 -17.30 2.33 -1.92
C ILE A 4 -17.36 2.66 -0.44
N LEU A 5 -17.67 3.91 -0.12
CA LEU A 5 -18.03 4.40 1.21
C LEU A 5 -19.50 4.79 1.18
N SER A 6 -20.26 4.35 2.18
CA SER A 6 -21.69 4.66 2.30
C SER A 6 -21.98 5.20 3.70
N GLY A 7 -22.32 6.49 3.77
CA GLY A 7 -22.65 7.19 5.01
C GLY A 7 -21.57 7.14 6.08
N VAL A 8 -20.29 7.17 5.69
CA VAL A 8 -19.18 6.94 6.62
C VAL A 8 -18.98 8.15 7.54
N SER A 9 -19.12 7.92 8.83
CA SER A 9 -18.83 8.91 9.88
C SER A 9 -17.71 8.43 10.79
N TYR A 10 -16.85 9.34 11.22
CA TYR A 10 -15.77 8.99 12.15
C TYR A 10 -15.49 10.10 13.16
N ARG A 11 -15.15 9.68 14.37
CA ARG A 11 -14.67 10.54 15.46
C ARG A 11 -13.63 9.79 16.27
N TYR A 12 -12.65 10.50 16.79
CA TYR A 12 -11.79 9.95 17.82
C TYR A 12 -12.53 9.85 19.16
N ARG A 13 -12.02 9.02 20.08
CA ARG A 13 -12.65 8.79 21.40
C ARG A 13 -12.92 10.13 22.10
N ASN A 14 -14.16 10.34 22.50
CA ASN A 14 -14.64 11.56 23.20
C ASN A 14 -14.37 12.88 22.47
N GLN A 15 -14.20 12.87 21.15
CA GLN A 15 -14.10 14.07 20.34
C GLN A 15 -15.38 14.30 19.52
N GLN A 16 -15.51 15.50 18.98
CA GLN A 16 -16.49 15.80 17.93
C GLN A 16 -16.22 14.96 16.69
N PHE A 17 -17.23 14.80 15.84
CA PHE A 17 -17.03 14.14 14.55
C PHE A 17 -16.00 14.89 13.72
N LEU A 18 -15.06 14.12 13.17
CA LEU A 18 -14.09 14.63 12.22
C LEU A 18 -14.75 14.83 10.85
N PHE A 19 -15.64 13.90 10.49
CA PHE A 19 -16.55 14.00 9.36
C PHE A 19 -17.75 13.08 9.58
N GLU A 20 -18.85 13.41 8.91
CA GLU A 20 -20.14 12.73 9.02
C GLU A 20 -20.71 12.46 7.63
N GLY A 21 -21.19 11.23 7.41
CA GLY A 21 -21.96 10.88 6.22
C GLY A 21 -21.19 10.94 4.90
N ILE A 22 -19.91 10.54 4.87
CA ILE A 22 -19.15 10.49 3.61
C ILE A 22 -19.69 9.38 2.71
N ASP A 23 -20.16 9.78 1.53
CA ASP A 23 -20.46 8.90 0.40
C ASP A 23 -19.40 9.11 -0.69
N LEU A 24 -18.75 8.02 -1.10
CA LEU A 24 -17.70 8.04 -2.12
C LEU A 24 -17.70 6.74 -2.91
N SER A 25 -17.53 6.82 -4.22
CA SER A 25 -17.32 5.65 -5.08
C SER A 25 -16.12 5.89 -5.99
N VAL A 26 -15.15 4.99 -5.93
CA VAL A 26 -13.97 4.96 -6.81
C VAL A 26 -14.05 3.68 -7.63
N ALA A 27 -14.24 3.82 -8.94
CA ALA A 27 -14.33 2.69 -9.86
C ALA A 27 -12.99 1.96 -10.00
N ALA A 28 -13.04 0.69 -10.41
CA ALA A 28 -11.83 -0.09 -10.65
C ALA A 28 -10.97 0.54 -11.76
N GLY A 29 -9.68 0.74 -11.47
CA GLY A 29 -8.73 1.37 -12.40
C GLY A 29 -8.78 2.90 -12.39
N ALA A 30 -9.71 3.52 -11.68
CA ALA A 30 -9.75 4.97 -11.52
C ALA A 30 -8.64 5.45 -10.57
N LYS A 31 -8.13 6.67 -10.84
CA LYS A 31 -7.27 7.42 -9.94
C LYS A 31 -8.10 8.52 -9.30
N ALA A 32 -8.07 8.62 -7.98
CA ALA A 32 -8.78 9.64 -7.22
C ALA A 32 -7.82 10.29 -6.22
N ALA A 33 -8.04 11.56 -5.90
CA ALA A 33 -7.25 12.32 -4.94
C ALA A 33 -8.15 12.88 -3.84
N VAL A 34 -7.70 12.78 -2.59
CA VAL A 34 -8.35 13.42 -1.43
C VAL A 34 -7.54 14.66 -1.08
N VAL A 35 -8.16 15.83 -1.24
CA VAL A 35 -7.54 17.14 -0.97
C VAL A 35 -8.29 17.87 0.15
N GLY A 36 -7.59 18.75 0.84
CA GLY A 36 -8.13 19.52 1.97
C GLY A 36 -7.01 19.96 2.92
N ASP A 37 -7.35 20.80 3.88
CA ASP A 37 -6.38 21.40 4.80
C ASP A 37 -5.75 20.38 5.77
N ASN A 38 -4.66 20.79 6.42
CA ASN A 38 -4.08 20.01 7.51
C ASN A 38 -5.09 19.91 8.65
N GLY A 39 -5.30 18.68 9.15
CA GLY A 39 -6.32 18.42 10.17
C GLY A 39 -7.71 18.07 9.63
N ALA A 40 -7.99 18.24 8.33
CA ALA A 40 -9.29 17.90 7.72
C ALA A 40 -9.63 16.38 7.72
N GLY A 41 -8.72 15.53 8.20
CA GLY A 41 -8.98 14.10 8.34
C GLY A 41 -8.63 13.22 7.15
N LYS A 42 -7.88 13.73 6.16
CA LYS A 42 -7.44 12.97 4.97
C LYS A 42 -6.76 11.64 5.33
N SER A 43 -5.74 11.69 6.18
CA SER A 43 -5.02 10.50 6.61
C SER A 43 -5.92 9.55 7.42
N THR A 44 -6.88 10.09 8.18
CA THR A 44 -7.89 9.29 8.88
C THR A 44 -8.81 8.56 7.91
N LEU A 45 -9.28 9.22 6.85
CA LEU A 45 -10.11 8.63 5.81
C LEU A 45 -9.37 7.49 5.10
N LEU A 46 -8.10 7.70 4.73
CA LEU A 46 -7.28 6.66 4.11
C LEU A 46 -7.07 5.46 5.04
N LYS A 47 -6.88 5.68 6.35
CA LYS A 47 -6.78 4.60 7.35
C LYS A 47 -8.08 3.82 7.53
N LEU A 48 -9.23 4.49 7.45
CA LEU A 48 -10.53 3.81 7.43
C LEU A 48 -10.68 2.91 6.20
N VAL A 49 -10.32 3.43 5.02
CA VAL A 49 -10.32 2.64 3.78
C VAL A 49 -9.35 1.45 3.86
N ALA A 50 -8.18 1.66 4.47
CA ALA A 50 -7.19 0.62 4.72
C ALA A 50 -7.64 -0.45 5.74
N GLY A 51 -8.73 -0.20 6.46
CA GLY A 51 -9.21 -1.07 7.55
C GLY A 51 -8.39 -0.97 8.83
N GLU A 52 -7.50 0.03 8.97
CA GLU A 52 -6.76 0.26 10.21
C GLU A 52 -7.67 0.82 11.31
N PHE A 53 -8.67 1.61 10.93
CA PHE A 53 -9.70 2.14 11.82
C PHE A 53 -11.09 1.61 11.42
N ALA A 54 -11.97 1.49 12.41
CA ALA A 54 -13.38 1.20 12.16
C ALA A 54 -14.19 2.52 12.10
N PRO A 55 -15.14 2.64 11.16
CA PRO A 55 -16.04 3.78 11.13
C PRO A 55 -16.96 3.79 12.37
N ALA A 56 -17.39 4.97 12.81
CA ALA A 56 -18.36 5.11 13.88
C ALA A 56 -19.79 4.82 13.40
N ALA A 57 -20.07 5.09 12.12
CA ALA A 57 -21.30 4.76 11.42
C ALA A 57 -21.03 4.60 9.92
N GLY A 58 -21.93 3.94 9.19
CA GLY A 58 -21.79 3.67 7.77
C GLY A 58 -20.97 2.41 7.47
N SER A 59 -20.57 2.25 6.21
CA SER A 59 -19.81 1.07 5.76
C SER A 59 -18.79 1.41 4.68
N ILE A 60 -17.75 0.57 4.60
CA ILE A 60 -16.67 0.67 3.62
C ILE A 60 -16.52 -0.70 2.94
N ALA A 61 -16.57 -0.72 1.61
CA ALA A 61 -16.40 -1.91 0.80
C ALA A 61 -15.26 -1.70 -0.21
N CYS A 62 -14.30 -2.62 -0.23
CA CYS A 62 -13.23 -2.68 -1.21
C CYS A 62 -13.30 -4.01 -1.97
N SER A 63 -13.14 -3.99 -3.30
CA SER A 63 -13.18 -5.23 -4.10
C SER A 63 -12.00 -6.18 -3.85
N SER A 64 -10.93 -5.68 -3.24
CA SER A 64 -9.72 -6.40 -2.85
C SER A 64 -9.11 -5.70 -1.63
N ARG A 65 -8.20 -6.38 -0.91
CA ARG A 65 -7.53 -5.77 0.23
C ARG A 65 -6.66 -4.59 -0.23
N PRO A 66 -6.90 -3.36 0.24
CA PRO A 66 -6.05 -2.22 -0.13
C PRO A 66 -4.68 -2.33 0.54
N TYR A 67 -3.66 -1.79 -0.15
CA TYR A 67 -2.35 -1.55 0.44
C TYR A 67 -2.24 -0.07 0.81
N TYR A 68 -1.91 0.23 2.06
CA TYR A 68 -1.79 1.58 2.57
C TYR A 68 -0.32 1.92 2.79
N VAL A 69 0.11 3.02 2.18
CA VAL A 69 1.47 3.56 2.35
C VAL A 69 1.38 4.73 3.33
N PRO A 70 2.02 4.65 4.51
CA PRO A 70 1.94 5.72 5.49
C PRO A 70 2.67 6.98 5.00
N GLN A 71 2.15 8.15 5.38
CA GLN A 71 2.72 9.45 5.03
C GLN A 71 4.18 9.62 5.48
N HIS A 72 4.53 9.08 6.65
CA HIS A 72 5.89 9.06 7.15
C HIS A 72 6.39 7.62 7.15
N LEU A 73 7.18 7.28 6.14
CA LEU A 73 7.92 6.04 6.10
C LEU A 73 9.24 6.25 6.86
N SER A 74 9.35 5.66 8.06
CA SER A 74 10.64 5.60 8.76
C SER A 74 11.51 4.55 8.07
N ALA A 75 12.07 4.91 6.92
CA ALA A 75 12.88 4.02 6.08
C ALA A 75 14.39 4.27 6.25
N ALA A 76 14.80 4.91 7.35
CA ALA A 76 16.21 5.19 7.59
C ALA A 76 17.00 3.86 7.65
N GLY A 77 17.86 3.65 6.64
CA GLY A 77 18.68 2.44 6.51
C GLY A 77 18.00 1.23 5.85
N ILE A 78 16.77 1.37 5.32
CA ILE A 78 16.04 0.29 4.64
C ILE A 78 16.06 0.53 3.13
N SER A 79 16.48 -0.47 2.35
CA SER A 79 16.48 -0.37 0.89
C SER A 79 15.06 -0.50 0.32
N ALA A 80 14.82 0.06 -0.88
CA ALA A 80 13.55 -0.14 -1.59
C ALA A 80 13.23 -1.64 -1.80
N ALA A 81 14.26 -2.47 -2.01
CA ALA A 81 14.11 -3.92 -2.11
C ALA A 81 13.55 -4.56 -0.83
N CYS A 82 13.97 -4.07 0.34
CA CYS A 82 13.42 -4.54 1.61
C CYS A 82 11.96 -4.10 1.79
N VAL A 83 11.62 -2.86 1.40
CA VAL A 83 10.24 -2.35 1.48
C VAL A 83 9.30 -3.13 0.55
N LEU A 84 9.80 -3.51 -0.63
CA LEU A 84 9.08 -4.30 -1.61
C LEU A 84 9.05 -5.80 -1.30
N ASP A 85 9.72 -6.24 -0.21
CA ASP A 85 9.86 -7.65 0.19
C ASP A 85 10.49 -8.53 -0.91
N VAL A 86 11.50 -8.00 -1.60
CA VAL A 86 12.23 -8.69 -2.69
C VAL A 86 13.74 -8.71 -2.49
N ALA A 87 14.24 -8.28 -1.32
CA ALA A 87 15.68 -8.19 -1.05
C ALA A 87 16.38 -9.55 -1.22
N ASP A 88 15.89 -10.59 -0.56
CA ASP A 88 16.48 -11.93 -0.61
C ASP A 88 16.50 -12.50 -2.04
N LYS A 89 15.43 -12.27 -2.80
CA LYS A 89 15.32 -12.69 -4.21
C LYS A 89 16.30 -11.96 -5.11
N LEU A 90 16.48 -10.65 -4.92
CA LEU A 90 17.45 -9.86 -5.68
C LEU A 90 18.89 -10.29 -5.37
N ASP A 91 19.19 -10.56 -4.10
CA ASP A 91 20.52 -11.03 -3.70
C ASP A 91 20.80 -12.45 -4.25
N ALA A 92 19.80 -13.33 -4.22
CA ALA A 92 19.88 -14.66 -4.84
C ALA A 92 20.11 -14.57 -6.36
N LEU A 93 19.33 -13.75 -7.07
CA LEU A 93 19.49 -13.53 -8.51
C LEU A 93 20.89 -13.02 -8.85
N ARG A 94 21.40 -12.02 -8.11
CA ARG A 94 22.74 -11.48 -8.32
C ARG A 94 23.84 -12.49 -8.04
N ALA A 95 23.68 -13.33 -7.01
CA ALA A 95 24.62 -14.40 -6.70
C ALA A 95 24.68 -15.43 -7.83
N ILE A 96 23.53 -15.86 -8.37
CA ILE A 96 23.45 -16.79 -9.50
C ILE A 96 24.09 -16.18 -10.75
N CYS A 97 23.74 -14.96 -11.10
CA CYS A 97 24.34 -14.24 -12.24
C CYS A 97 25.85 -14.01 -12.07
N GLY A 98 26.32 -13.93 -10.82
CA GLY A 98 27.75 -13.87 -10.46
C GLY A 98 28.47 -15.21 -10.50
N GLY A 99 27.78 -16.30 -10.85
CA GLY A 99 28.35 -17.65 -10.97
C GLY A 99 28.23 -18.53 -9.73
N SER A 100 27.42 -18.15 -8.74
CA SER A 100 27.14 -19.01 -7.58
C SER A 100 26.37 -20.27 -7.99
N ALA A 101 26.85 -21.42 -7.51
CA ALA A 101 26.18 -22.72 -7.64
C ALA A 101 25.51 -23.18 -6.33
N ASP A 102 25.34 -22.28 -5.34
CA ASP A 102 24.67 -22.60 -4.09
C ASP A 102 23.17 -22.89 -4.34
N PRO A 103 22.67 -24.11 -4.05
CA PRO A 103 21.28 -24.47 -4.27
C PRO A 103 20.28 -23.53 -3.57
N ARG A 104 20.66 -22.94 -2.43
CA ARG A 104 19.79 -22.04 -1.66
C ARG A 104 19.39 -20.80 -2.45
N CYS A 105 20.27 -20.30 -3.34
CA CYS A 105 19.93 -19.15 -4.18
C CYS A 105 18.81 -19.51 -5.16
N TYR A 106 18.81 -20.72 -5.70
CA TYR A 106 17.76 -21.20 -6.61
C TYR A 106 16.44 -21.42 -5.86
N ASP A 107 16.51 -21.96 -4.63
CA ASP A 107 15.31 -22.15 -3.79
C ASP A 107 14.63 -20.81 -3.42
N ILE A 108 15.42 -19.79 -3.07
CA ILE A 108 14.92 -18.45 -2.72
C ILE A 108 14.30 -17.75 -3.95
N LEU A 109 14.98 -17.83 -5.10
CA LEU A 109 14.51 -17.19 -6.33
C LEU A 109 13.28 -17.91 -6.89
N ALA A 110 13.22 -19.23 -6.75
CA ALA A 110 12.19 -20.09 -7.32
C ALA A 110 11.97 -19.77 -8.83
N ASP A 111 10.73 -19.46 -9.22
CA ASP A 111 10.36 -19.11 -10.59
C ASP A 111 10.48 -17.59 -10.89
N ASP A 112 10.97 -16.79 -9.94
CA ASP A 112 10.91 -15.32 -9.97
C ASP A 112 12.13 -14.65 -10.64
N TRP A 113 12.53 -15.16 -11.81
CA TRP A 113 13.74 -14.73 -12.53
C TRP A 113 13.67 -13.29 -13.05
N ASP A 114 12.47 -12.75 -13.24
CA ASP A 114 12.22 -11.40 -13.74
C ASP A 114 12.06 -10.36 -12.62
N VAL A 115 12.27 -10.73 -11.35
CA VAL A 115 12.03 -9.86 -10.18
C VAL A 115 12.65 -8.47 -10.32
N GLU A 116 13.90 -8.37 -10.78
CA GLU A 116 14.58 -7.08 -10.94
C GLU A 116 13.95 -6.23 -12.06
N ALA A 117 13.69 -6.84 -13.22
CA ALA A 117 13.10 -6.16 -14.36
C ALA A 117 11.67 -5.69 -14.04
N ARG A 118 10.88 -6.54 -13.38
CA ARG A 118 9.52 -6.24 -12.95
C ARG A 118 9.47 -5.10 -11.94
N CYS A 119 10.35 -5.11 -10.92
CA CYS A 119 10.45 -4.02 -9.96
C CYS A 119 10.83 -2.71 -10.63
N ARG A 120 11.79 -2.72 -11.57
CA ARG A 120 12.22 -1.52 -12.30
C ARG A 120 11.11 -0.95 -13.17
N ALA A 121 10.43 -1.79 -13.96
CA ALA A 121 9.32 -1.37 -14.79
C ALA A 121 8.15 -0.77 -13.96
N ALA A 122 7.89 -1.35 -12.78
CA ALA A 122 6.89 -0.80 -11.86
C ALA A 122 7.31 0.57 -11.32
N LEU A 123 8.56 0.75 -10.89
CA LEU A 123 9.05 2.05 -10.39
C LEU A 123 9.05 3.12 -11.49
N ASP A 124 9.49 2.79 -12.70
CA ASP A 124 9.52 3.70 -13.85
C ASP A 124 8.11 4.15 -14.27
N HIS A 125 7.11 3.29 -14.13
CA HIS A 125 5.71 3.65 -14.40
C HIS A 125 5.13 4.64 -13.37
N TRP A 126 5.65 4.65 -12.13
CA TRP A 126 5.05 5.40 -11.02
C TRP A 126 5.75 6.72 -10.71
N GLY A 127 7.00 6.92 -11.18
CA GLY A 127 7.69 8.22 -11.25
C GLY A 127 7.76 9.00 -9.94
#